data_AF-A0A6G9YDB6-F1
#
_entry.id   AF-A0A6G9YDB6-F1
#
_cell.length_a   1.000
_cell.length_b   1.000
_cell.length_c   1.000
_cell.angle_alpha   90.00
_cell.angle_beta   90.00
_cell.angle_gamma   90.00
#
_symmetry.space_group_name_H-M   'P 1'
#
loop_
_entity.id
_entity.type
_entity.pdbx_description
1 polymer ?
#
loop_
_entity_poly.entity_id
_entity_poly.type
_entity_poly.pdbx_seq_one_letter_code
_entity_poly.pdbx_strand_id
1 'polypeptide(L)'
;MKRLVVCCDGTWKAESSTTVSNIIKIAETVAFDAKGPLGQRIQQWVSYVSGPGARGFLADRLMGGAFGLGLDANLSAAYWHLALNWEPGDEIYIFGFSRGAYTARSLAGLIHRVGLLTPAAMIGGEYPNALRIYRWPLPADGVEPAAWRDFRERHCQHPIKIDFLGVFDTVGALGVPGLGAFRRGFHDVRLTPNVHCARQALAIDERRRIFEPCLWEVPVVPNIKYSKRIERVKQVWFEGVHSDIGGGYRECGLSDITLRWMIREAEEVGLVFDVDRLNHLAAECRAKDRHLHLHNSLSAAYRVLNLMRAMRHPRNRRFQRDSWRRLCLPTDRCVRIASSTQDVRDYAPPNVRSWRDELDGAFPEELIEKTELA
;
A
#
# COMPACT_ATOMS: atom_id res chain seq x y z
N MET A 1 -6.92 -24.89 5.08
CA MET A 1 -6.24 -23.65 5.51
C MET A 1 -4.96 -23.50 4.73
N LYS A 2 -4.91 -22.44 3.94
CA LYS A 2 -3.75 -21.93 3.20
C LYS A 2 -3.66 -20.42 3.38
N ARG A 3 -2.56 -19.83 2.93
CA ARG A 3 -2.35 -18.37 2.92
C ARG A 3 -2.34 -17.89 1.48
N LEU A 4 -3.23 -16.96 1.15
CA LEU A 4 -3.27 -16.33 -0.16
C LEU A 4 -2.58 -14.97 -0.07
N VAL A 5 -1.50 -14.81 -0.82
CA VAL A 5 -0.69 -13.60 -0.85
C VAL A 5 -0.89 -12.90 -2.19
N VAL A 6 -1.43 -11.69 -2.17
CA VAL A 6 -1.66 -10.89 -3.38
C VAL A 6 -0.69 -9.72 -3.40
N CYS A 7 0.18 -9.69 -4.40
CA CYS A 7 1.21 -8.67 -4.58
C CYS A 7 0.84 -7.76 -5.75
N CYS A 8 0.36 -6.54 -5.45
CA CYS A 8 -0.04 -5.55 -6.43
C CYS A 8 1.10 -4.55 -6.67
N ASP A 9 1.84 -4.66 -7.78
CA ASP A 9 2.96 -3.74 -8.01
C ASP A 9 2.54 -2.43 -8.69
N GLY A 10 3.23 -1.36 -8.29
CA GLY A 10 3.16 -0.07 -8.92
C GLY A 10 3.70 -0.12 -10.33
N THR A 11 3.14 0.72 -11.20
CA THR A 11 3.50 0.71 -12.60
C THR A 11 4.82 1.46 -12.86
N TRP A 12 5.96 0.87 -12.50
CA TRP A 12 7.27 1.41 -12.89
C TRP A 12 8.31 0.28 -12.99
N LYS A 13 8.83 0.13 -14.22
CA LYS A 13 9.83 -0.83 -14.73
C LYS A 13 9.29 -2.21 -15.14
N ALA A 14 9.55 -2.51 -16.42
CA ALA A 14 9.29 -3.78 -17.05
C ALA A 14 10.22 -4.87 -16.50
N GLU A 15 9.87 -6.12 -16.79
CA GLU A 15 10.59 -7.38 -16.55
C GLU A 15 12.04 -7.41 -17.10
N SER A 16 12.58 -6.28 -17.58
CA SER A 16 13.89 -6.13 -18.23
C SER A 16 14.83 -5.12 -17.55
N SER A 17 14.52 -4.60 -16.37
CA SER A 17 15.44 -3.74 -15.62
C SER A 17 16.21 -4.52 -14.55
N THR A 18 17.49 -4.21 -14.35
CA THR A 18 18.37 -4.80 -13.31
C THR A 18 18.00 -4.40 -11.87
N THR A 19 16.82 -3.82 -11.66
CA THR A 19 16.36 -3.29 -10.36
C THR A 19 14.88 -3.61 -10.18
N VAL A 20 14.51 -4.17 -9.03
CA VAL A 20 13.13 -4.63 -8.75
C VAL A 20 12.48 -3.81 -7.63
N SER A 21 11.16 -3.83 -7.56
CA SER A 21 10.39 -3.25 -6.46
C SER A 21 10.44 -4.15 -5.23
N ASN A 22 10.09 -3.61 -4.07
CA ASN A 22 9.88 -4.38 -2.85
C ASN A 22 8.69 -5.36 -2.98
N ILE A 23 7.75 -5.11 -3.89
CA ILE A 23 6.62 -6.02 -4.14
C ILE A 23 7.09 -7.30 -4.85
N ILE A 24 8.00 -7.16 -5.83
CA ILE A 24 8.65 -8.32 -6.47
C ILE A 24 9.48 -9.08 -5.42
N LYS A 25 10.31 -8.38 -4.64
CA LYS A 25 11.11 -9.02 -3.58
C LYS A 25 10.24 -9.81 -2.60
N ILE A 26 9.11 -9.25 -2.16
CA ILE A 26 8.13 -9.97 -1.32
C ILE A 26 7.59 -11.20 -2.05
N ALA A 27 7.13 -11.04 -3.30
CA ALA A 27 6.54 -12.13 -4.07
C ALA A 27 7.50 -13.31 -4.30
N GLU A 28 8.79 -13.02 -4.51
CA GLU A 28 9.83 -14.03 -4.78
C GLU A 28 10.38 -14.70 -3.51
N THR A 29 10.15 -14.07 -2.34
CA THR A 29 10.71 -14.52 -1.05
C THR A 29 9.68 -15.09 -0.10
N VAL A 30 8.37 -15.00 -0.34
CA VAL A 30 7.40 -15.77 0.46
C VAL A 30 7.74 -17.27 0.35
N ALA A 31 7.90 -17.93 1.49
CA ALA A 31 8.22 -19.35 1.51
C ALA A 31 7.03 -20.15 0.95
N PHE A 32 7.29 -21.24 0.22
CA PHE A 32 6.20 -22.07 -0.31
C PHE A 32 5.36 -22.71 0.81
N ASP A 33 6.02 -23.06 1.92
CA ASP A 33 5.41 -23.68 3.08
C ASP A 33 5.74 -22.94 4.37
N ALA A 34 4.77 -22.96 5.29
CA ALA A 34 4.92 -22.55 6.66
C ALA A 34 4.50 -23.70 7.60
N LYS A 35 4.94 -23.63 8.86
CA LYS A 35 4.41 -24.48 9.93
C LYS A 35 3.29 -23.72 10.65
N GLY A 36 2.12 -24.35 10.72
CA GLY A 36 1.00 -23.86 11.48
C GLY A 36 1.18 -24.04 13.00
N PRO A 37 0.24 -23.53 13.81
CA PRO A 37 0.34 -23.58 15.27
C PRO A 37 0.42 -25.00 15.87
N LEU A 38 -0.07 -26.02 15.16
CA LEU A 38 -0.03 -27.42 15.58
C LEU A 38 1.05 -28.22 14.83
N GLY A 39 1.99 -27.52 14.17
CA GLY A 39 3.06 -28.14 13.38
C GLY A 39 2.61 -28.64 11.99
N GLN A 40 1.35 -28.45 11.61
CA GLN A 40 0.84 -28.81 10.30
C GLN A 40 1.45 -27.93 9.20
N ARG A 41 1.64 -28.49 8.01
CA ARG A 41 2.08 -27.73 6.83
C ARG A 41 0.97 -26.80 6.36
N ILE A 42 1.27 -25.50 6.24
CA ILE A 42 0.40 -24.48 5.66
C ILE A 42 1.04 -24.00 4.36
N GLN A 43 0.37 -24.19 3.23
CA GLN A 43 0.85 -23.66 1.96
C GLN A 43 0.61 -22.15 1.85
N GLN A 44 1.56 -21.45 1.23
CA GLN A 44 1.47 -20.00 0.99
C GLN A 44 1.53 -19.73 -0.52
N TRP A 45 0.42 -19.28 -1.08
CA TRP A 45 0.23 -19.12 -2.52
C TRP A 45 0.34 -17.66 -2.89
N VAL A 46 1.31 -17.34 -3.74
CA VAL A 46 1.56 -15.97 -4.18
C VAL A 46 0.91 -15.73 -5.55
N SER A 47 0.13 -14.67 -5.64
CA SER A 47 -0.35 -14.09 -6.89
C SER A 47 0.25 -12.71 -7.08
N TYR A 48 0.90 -12.52 -8.23
CA TYR A 48 1.50 -11.25 -8.59
C TYR A 48 0.68 -10.56 -9.67
N VAL A 49 0.28 -9.31 -9.39
CA VAL A 49 -0.48 -8.46 -10.32
C VAL A 49 0.43 -7.35 -10.81
N SER A 50 0.91 -7.50 -12.04
CA SER A 50 1.79 -6.53 -12.70
C SER A 50 1.07 -5.20 -12.92
N GLY A 51 1.78 -4.08 -12.74
CA GLY A 51 1.27 -2.77 -13.09
C GLY A 51 0.99 -2.62 -14.60
N PRO A 52 0.03 -1.78 -15.03
CA PRO A 52 -0.28 -1.52 -16.44
C PRO A 52 0.92 -0.95 -17.24
N GLY A 53 1.74 -1.85 -17.76
CA GLY A 53 2.74 -1.61 -18.81
C GLY A 53 4.16 -2.03 -18.46
N ALA A 54 4.30 -3.31 -18.13
CA ALA A 54 5.51 -4.06 -18.47
C ALA A 54 5.76 -4.11 -20.00
N ARG A 55 4.77 -3.71 -20.83
CA ARG A 55 4.90 -3.48 -22.28
C ARG A 55 4.91 -1.97 -22.56
N GLY A 56 6.04 -1.48 -23.09
CA GLY A 56 6.41 -0.07 -23.08
C GLY A 56 5.57 0.85 -23.95
N PHE A 57 5.24 2.04 -23.43
CA PHE A 57 4.98 3.30 -24.14
C PHE A 57 5.05 4.43 -23.09
N LEU A 58 6.11 5.24 -23.08
CA LEU A 58 6.48 6.13 -21.97
C LEU A 58 5.72 7.48 -21.95
N ALA A 59 5.19 7.96 -23.08
CA ALA A 59 4.69 9.34 -23.20
C ALA A 59 3.20 9.53 -22.86
N ASP A 60 2.32 8.57 -23.15
CA ASP A 60 0.86 8.69 -22.86
C ASP A 60 0.50 8.50 -21.37
N ARG A 61 1.48 8.11 -20.55
CA ARG A 61 1.29 7.51 -19.22
C ARG A 61 0.96 8.46 -18.07
N LEU A 62 1.10 9.76 -18.27
CA LEU A 62 0.85 10.78 -17.23
C LEU A 62 -0.41 11.62 -17.50
N MET A 63 -1.06 11.49 -18.67
CA MET A 63 -2.16 12.38 -19.06
C MET A 63 -3.38 11.71 -19.76
N GLY A 64 -3.53 10.38 -19.78
CA GLY A 64 -4.62 9.71 -20.50
C GLY A 64 -5.42 8.68 -19.70
N GLY A 65 -6.71 8.53 -20.00
CA GLY A 65 -7.69 7.63 -19.37
C GLY A 65 -7.33 6.13 -19.28
N ALA A 66 -6.22 5.70 -19.90
CA ALA A 66 -5.64 4.36 -19.73
C ALA A 66 -5.27 4.03 -18.27
N PHE A 67 -5.06 5.04 -17.42
CA PHE A 67 -4.81 4.84 -15.98
C PHE A 67 -5.99 4.15 -15.26
N GLY A 68 -7.23 4.61 -15.53
CA GLY A 68 -8.43 4.03 -14.90
C GLY A 68 -8.66 2.60 -15.36
N LEU A 69 -8.51 2.35 -16.66
CA LEU A 69 -8.63 1.01 -17.26
C LEU A 69 -7.60 0.02 -16.69
N GLY A 70 -6.34 0.46 -16.50
CA GLY A 70 -5.29 -0.38 -15.93
C GLY A 70 -5.50 -0.71 -14.45
N LEU A 71 -6.00 0.23 -13.65
CA LEU A 71 -6.33 -0.03 -12.25
C LEU A 71 -7.49 -1.03 -12.11
N ASP A 72 -8.53 -0.89 -12.94
CA ASP A 72 -9.67 -1.80 -12.96
C ASP A 72 -9.27 -3.22 -13.35
N ALA A 73 -8.39 -3.36 -14.34
CA ALA A 73 -7.84 -4.65 -14.75
C ALA A 73 -7.06 -5.31 -13.61
N ASN A 74 -6.19 -4.55 -12.93
CA ASN A 74 -5.39 -5.06 -11.82
C ASN A 74 -6.25 -5.46 -10.60
N LEU A 75 -7.24 -4.63 -10.26
CA LEU A 75 -8.22 -4.95 -9.22
C LEU A 75 -8.98 -6.24 -9.56
N SER A 76 -9.36 -6.40 -10.82
CA SER A 76 -10.08 -7.59 -11.30
C SER A 76 -9.22 -8.84 -11.21
N ALA A 77 -7.98 -8.79 -11.69
CA ALA A 77 -7.05 -9.92 -11.58
C ALA A 77 -6.84 -10.35 -10.12
N ALA A 78 -6.61 -9.38 -9.24
CA ALA A 78 -6.43 -9.63 -7.81
C ALA A 78 -7.68 -10.24 -7.15
N TYR A 79 -8.87 -9.70 -7.47
CA TYR A 79 -10.14 -10.21 -6.93
C TYR A 79 -10.45 -11.61 -7.43
N TRP A 80 -10.25 -11.87 -8.73
CA TRP A 80 -10.48 -13.19 -9.33
C TRP A 80 -9.60 -14.26 -8.70
N HIS A 81 -8.33 -13.95 -8.44
CA HIS A 81 -7.45 -14.87 -7.73
C HIS A 81 -8.02 -15.25 -6.37
N LEU A 82 -8.45 -14.28 -5.56
CA LEU A 82 -9.02 -14.57 -4.24
C LEU A 82 -10.38 -15.30 -4.34
N ALA A 83 -11.29 -14.85 -5.19
CA ALA A 83 -12.63 -15.44 -5.32
C ALA A 83 -12.60 -16.91 -5.76
N LEU A 84 -11.62 -17.29 -6.59
CA LEU A 84 -11.49 -18.65 -7.10
C LEU A 84 -10.68 -19.59 -6.20
N ASN A 85 -9.88 -19.05 -5.27
CA ASN A 85 -8.95 -19.87 -4.47
C ASN A 85 -9.22 -19.83 -2.96
N TRP A 86 -9.98 -18.85 -2.46
CA TRP A 86 -10.23 -18.71 -1.03
C TRP A 86 -11.31 -19.68 -0.52
N GLU A 87 -11.02 -20.35 0.60
CA GLU A 87 -11.95 -21.19 1.33
C GLU A 87 -12.06 -20.71 2.78
N PRO A 88 -13.18 -21.00 3.48
CA PRO A 88 -13.33 -20.68 4.89
C PRO A 88 -12.15 -21.18 5.74
N GLY A 89 -11.53 -20.25 6.46
CA GLY A 89 -10.36 -20.51 7.30
C GLY A 89 -9.02 -20.18 6.64
N ASP A 90 -8.99 -19.82 5.36
CA ASP A 90 -7.78 -19.31 4.71
C ASP A 90 -7.48 -17.87 5.10
N GLU A 91 -6.18 -17.55 5.15
CA GLU A 91 -5.68 -16.22 5.51
C GLU A 91 -5.35 -15.41 4.25
N ILE A 92 -5.57 -14.11 4.29
CA ILE A 92 -5.35 -13.20 3.15
C ILE A 92 -4.31 -12.14 3.52
N TYR A 93 -3.25 -12.07 2.72
CA TYR A 93 -2.18 -11.09 2.81
C TYR A 93 -2.15 -10.29 1.51
N ILE A 94 -2.23 -8.96 1.60
CA ILE A 94 -2.24 -8.09 0.43
C ILE A 94 -1.10 -7.10 0.56
N PHE A 95 -0.27 -7.01 -0.48
CA PHE A 95 0.82 -6.06 -0.58
C PHE A 95 0.61 -5.12 -1.77
N GLY A 96 1.05 -3.88 -1.65
CA GLY A 96 1.17 -3.04 -2.85
C GLY A 96 2.04 -1.81 -2.71
N PHE A 97 2.57 -1.33 -3.84
CA PHE A 97 3.40 -0.13 -3.90
C PHE A 97 2.79 0.91 -4.84
N SER A 98 2.80 2.18 -4.47
CA SER A 98 2.42 3.29 -5.35
C SER A 98 0.98 3.16 -5.87
N ARG A 99 0.79 2.96 -7.18
CA ARG A 99 -0.50 2.61 -7.80
C ARG A 99 -0.98 1.21 -7.40
N GLY A 100 -0.08 0.27 -7.25
CA GLY A 100 -0.39 -1.07 -6.75
C GLY A 100 -0.88 -1.04 -5.29
N ALA A 101 -0.36 -0.12 -4.47
CA ALA A 101 -0.91 0.14 -3.14
C ALA A 101 -2.36 0.63 -3.20
N TYR A 102 -2.68 1.47 -4.19
CA TYR A 102 -4.05 1.88 -4.45
C TYR A 102 -4.92 0.70 -4.83
N THR A 103 -4.48 -0.18 -5.75
CA THR A 103 -5.18 -1.44 -6.08
C THR A 103 -5.37 -2.34 -4.85
N ALA A 104 -4.34 -2.53 -4.03
CA ALA A 104 -4.40 -3.33 -2.80
C ALA A 104 -5.46 -2.81 -1.82
N ARG A 105 -5.50 -1.50 -1.58
CA ARG A 105 -6.54 -0.86 -0.75
C ARG A 105 -7.93 -0.99 -1.36
N SER A 106 -8.02 -0.90 -2.69
CA SER A 106 -9.27 -1.07 -3.43
C SER A 106 -9.82 -2.49 -3.31
N LEU A 107 -8.93 -3.47 -3.39
CA LEU A 107 -9.26 -4.88 -3.20
C LEU A 107 -9.81 -5.12 -1.79
N ALA A 108 -9.17 -4.57 -0.76
CA ALA A 108 -9.68 -4.64 0.61
C ALA A 108 -11.07 -4.00 0.74
N GLY A 109 -11.28 -2.84 0.10
CA GLY A 109 -12.56 -2.15 0.03
C GLY A 109 -13.66 -2.95 -0.67
N LEU A 110 -13.33 -3.57 -1.80
CA LEU A 110 -14.24 -4.43 -2.57
C LEU A 110 -14.63 -5.66 -1.74
N ILE A 111 -13.66 -6.38 -1.17
CA ILE A 111 -13.89 -7.55 -0.32
C ILE A 111 -14.76 -7.18 0.90
N HIS A 112 -14.50 -6.02 1.53
CA HIS A 112 -15.35 -5.55 2.62
C HIS A 112 -16.79 -5.29 2.18
N ARG A 113 -16.96 -4.69 1.00
CA ARG A 113 -18.27 -4.25 0.49
C ARG A 113 -19.14 -5.41 0.03
N VAL A 114 -18.55 -6.36 -0.71
CA VAL A 114 -19.29 -7.42 -1.41
C VAL A 114 -18.92 -8.82 -0.94
N GLY A 115 -17.81 -9.03 -0.24
CA GLY A 115 -17.25 -10.36 0.00
C GLY A 115 -16.51 -10.92 -1.22
N LEU A 116 -16.29 -12.23 -1.23
CA LEU A 116 -15.70 -12.96 -2.36
C LEU A 116 -16.80 -13.75 -3.08
N LEU A 117 -16.94 -13.58 -4.39
CA LEU A 117 -17.92 -14.35 -5.16
C LEU A 117 -17.64 -15.85 -5.04
N THR A 118 -18.70 -16.64 -4.93
CA THR A 118 -18.60 -18.10 -5.01
C THR A 118 -18.21 -18.54 -6.43
N PRO A 119 -17.62 -19.72 -6.62
CA PRO A 119 -17.32 -20.25 -7.95
C PRO A 119 -18.55 -20.28 -8.88
N ALA A 120 -19.73 -20.63 -8.34
CA ALA A 120 -20.98 -20.62 -9.10
C ALA A 120 -21.37 -19.20 -9.57
N ALA A 121 -21.20 -18.18 -8.73
CA ALA A 121 -21.47 -16.80 -9.10
C ALA A 121 -20.43 -16.24 -10.09
N MET A 122 -19.17 -16.69 -10.01
CA MET A 122 -18.15 -16.39 -11.01
C MET A 122 -18.54 -16.97 -12.39
N ILE A 123 -18.99 -18.22 -12.45
CA ILE A 123 -19.51 -18.86 -13.67
C ILE A 123 -20.75 -18.12 -14.19
N GLY A 124 -21.65 -17.72 -13.28
CA GLY A 124 -22.84 -16.93 -13.59
C GLY A 124 -22.55 -15.50 -14.07
N GLY A 125 -21.29 -15.06 -14.10
CA GLY A 125 -20.91 -13.75 -14.59
C GLY A 125 -21.30 -12.60 -13.65
N GLU A 126 -21.33 -12.82 -12.33
CA GLU A 126 -21.76 -11.82 -11.35
C GLU A 126 -20.69 -10.79 -10.97
N TYR A 127 -19.46 -10.95 -11.45
CA TYR A 127 -18.36 -10.03 -11.16
C TYR A 127 -18.64 -8.55 -11.55
N PRO A 128 -19.23 -8.24 -12.73
CA PRO A 128 -19.64 -6.87 -13.05
C PRO A 128 -20.66 -6.28 -12.08
N ASN A 129 -21.57 -7.10 -11.53
CA ASN A 129 -22.52 -6.65 -10.50
C ASN A 129 -21.83 -6.36 -9.17
N ALA A 130 -20.87 -7.19 -8.76
CA ALA A 130 -20.04 -6.95 -7.58
C ALA A 130 -19.25 -5.63 -7.71
N LEU A 131 -18.63 -5.38 -8.87
CA LEU A 131 -17.95 -4.11 -9.14
C LEU A 131 -18.92 -2.91 -9.15
N ARG A 132 -20.12 -3.08 -9.70
CA ARG A 132 -21.16 -2.03 -9.70
C ARG A 132 -21.55 -1.66 -8.28
N ILE A 133 -21.77 -2.65 -7.40
CA ILE A 133 -22.05 -2.42 -5.97
C ILE A 133 -20.88 -1.67 -5.31
N TYR A 134 -19.65 -2.12 -5.54
CA TYR A 134 -18.47 -1.48 -4.95
C TYR A 134 -18.23 -0.04 -5.40
N ARG A 135 -18.52 0.27 -6.66
CA ARG A 135 -18.41 1.62 -7.23
C ARG A 135 -19.53 2.55 -6.79
N TRP A 136 -20.67 1.98 -6.37
CA TRP A 136 -21.81 2.79 -5.98
C TRP A 136 -21.56 3.41 -4.61
N PRO A 137 -21.67 4.74 -4.46
CA PRO A 137 -21.49 5.38 -3.17
C PRO A 137 -22.55 4.90 -2.18
N LEU A 138 -22.15 4.67 -0.93
CA LEU A 138 -23.12 4.42 0.14
C LEU A 138 -24.14 5.59 0.21
N PRO A 139 -25.43 5.29 0.45
CA PRO A 139 -26.42 6.32 0.74
C PRO A 139 -25.99 7.23 1.90
N ALA A 140 -26.45 8.48 1.90
CA ALA A 140 -26.03 9.50 2.87
C ALA A 140 -26.45 9.18 4.32
N ASP A 141 -27.49 8.37 4.49
CA ASP A 141 -27.95 7.85 5.78
C ASP A 141 -27.06 6.73 6.34
N GLY A 142 -26.08 6.27 5.56
CA GLY A 142 -25.17 5.17 5.92
C GLY A 142 -25.82 3.79 5.92
N VAL A 143 -27.09 3.68 5.52
CA VAL A 143 -27.83 2.42 5.49
C VAL A 143 -27.53 1.72 4.17
N GLU A 144 -27.06 0.47 4.28
CA GLU A 144 -26.78 -0.31 3.11
C GLU A 144 -28.09 -0.76 2.41
N PRO A 145 -28.22 -0.58 1.07
CA PRO A 145 -29.37 -1.05 0.33
C PRO A 145 -29.62 -2.55 0.51
N ALA A 146 -30.88 -2.94 0.70
CA ALA A 146 -31.27 -4.35 0.85
C ALA A 146 -30.78 -5.22 -0.31
N ALA A 147 -30.86 -4.71 -1.54
CA ALA A 147 -30.36 -5.40 -2.73
C ALA A 147 -28.87 -5.77 -2.67
N TRP A 148 -28.04 -5.01 -1.95
CA TRP A 148 -26.62 -5.33 -1.78
C TRP A 148 -26.43 -6.48 -0.79
N ARG A 149 -27.22 -6.49 0.30
CA ARG A 149 -27.25 -7.61 1.26
C ARG A 149 -27.73 -8.88 0.57
N ASP A 150 -28.85 -8.82 -0.15
CA ASP A 150 -29.41 -9.96 -0.87
C ASP A 150 -28.43 -10.49 -1.92
N PHE A 151 -27.70 -9.61 -2.60
CA PHE A 151 -26.65 -10.01 -3.53
C PHE A 151 -25.53 -10.77 -2.83
N ARG A 152 -25.03 -10.25 -1.69
CA ARG A 152 -23.98 -10.93 -0.93
C ARG A 152 -24.42 -12.29 -0.42
N GLU A 153 -25.62 -12.39 0.16
CA GLU A 153 -26.15 -13.64 0.69
C GLU A 153 -26.31 -14.71 -0.38
N ARG A 154 -26.67 -14.33 -1.61
CA ARG A 154 -26.87 -15.26 -2.72
C ARG A 154 -25.58 -15.64 -3.44
N HIS A 155 -24.64 -14.71 -3.59
CA HIS A 155 -23.54 -14.85 -4.54
C HIS A 155 -22.16 -14.88 -3.90
N CYS A 156 -22.01 -14.49 -2.63
CA CYS A 156 -20.70 -14.25 -2.01
C CYS A 156 -20.50 -15.04 -0.72
N GLN A 157 -19.23 -15.34 -0.45
CA GLN A 157 -18.74 -15.62 0.89
C GLN A 157 -18.49 -14.29 1.60
N HIS A 158 -19.12 -14.09 2.76
CA HIS A 158 -19.02 -12.87 3.57
C HIS A 158 -19.43 -13.16 5.03
N PRO A 159 -18.77 -12.57 6.05
CA PRO A 159 -17.64 -11.64 5.97
C PRO A 159 -16.31 -12.33 5.66
N ILE A 160 -15.39 -11.59 5.06
CA ILE A 160 -14.04 -12.06 4.75
C ILE A 160 -13.03 -11.21 5.51
N LYS A 161 -12.21 -11.88 6.34
CA LYS A 161 -11.09 -11.28 7.06
C LYS A 161 -9.90 -11.09 6.12
N ILE A 162 -9.22 -9.96 6.24
CA ILE A 162 -7.90 -9.71 5.65
C ILE A 162 -6.90 -9.62 6.80
N ASP A 163 -6.01 -10.60 6.86
CA ASP A 163 -5.03 -10.76 7.94
C ASP A 163 -3.97 -9.67 7.90
N PHE A 164 -3.50 -9.33 6.70
CA PHE A 164 -2.48 -8.30 6.50
C PHE A 164 -2.72 -7.45 5.25
N LEU A 165 -2.58 -6.13 5.39
CA LEU A 165 -2.51 -5.18 4.29
C LEU A 165 -1.26 -4.30 4.43
N GLY A 166 -0.22 -4.60 3.65
CA GLY A 166 1.04 -3.88 3.63
C GLY A 166 1.16 -2.99 2.40
N VAL A 167 1.36 -1.69 2.56
CA VAL A 167 1.52 -0.77 1.44
C VAL A 167 2.75 0.11 1.54
N PHE A 168 3.37 0.37 0.39
CA PHE A 168 4.48 1.31 0.24
C PHE A 168 3.99 2.56 -0.50
N ASP A 169 4.20 3.72 0.12
CA ASP A 169 3.94 5.08 -0.34
C ASP A 169 2.74 5.22 -1.29
N THR A 170 1.54 4.95 -0.76
CA THR A 170 0.30 5.04 -1.56
C THR A 170 0.14 6.46 -2.11
N VAL A 171 0.01 6.59 -3.43
CA VAL A 171 -0.28 7.86 -4.10
C VAL A 171 -1.68 7.81 -4.70
N GLY A 172 -2.49 8.84 -4.40
CA GLY A 172 -3.89 8.88 -4.83
C GLY A 172 -4.07 9.19 -6.32
N ALA A 173 -5.22 8.81 -6.89
CA ALA A 173 -5.61 9.14 -8.27
C ALA A 173 -5.66 10.66 -8.57
N LEU A 174 -5.80 11.51 -7.53
CA LEU A 174 -5.68 12.98 -7.61
C LEU A 174 -4.29 13.46 -8.09
N GLY A 175 -3.29 12.57 -8.03
CA GLY A 175 -1.96 12.75 -8.61
C GLY A 175 -1.94 12.86 -10.13
N VAL A 176 -2.97 12.39 -10.84
CA VAL A 176 -2.99 12.35 -12.31
C VAL A 176 -4.02 13.35 -12.87
N PRO A 177 -3.61 14.32 -13.70
CA PRO A 177 -4.55 15.22 -14.39
C PRO A 177 -5.62 14.42 -15.16
N GLY A 178 -6.90 14.78 -15.02
CA GLY A 178 -8.01 14.17 -15.78
C GLY A 178 -8.89 13.16 -15.02
N LEU A 179 -8.50 12.74 -13.80
CA LEU A 179 -9.26 11.75 -13.00
C LEU A 179 -10.22 12.38 -11.97
N GLY A 180 -10.62 13.65 -12.13
CA GLY A 180 -11.52 14.35 -11.20
C GLY A 180 -12.86 13.64 -10.95
N ALA A 181 -13.29 12.78 -11.89
CA ALA A 181 -14.49 11.96 -11.79
C ALA A 181 -14.34 10.71 -10.87
N PHE A 182 -13.10 10.27 -10.58
CA PHE A 182 -12.83 9.15 -9.66
C PHE A 182 -13.05 9.53 -8.19
N ARG A 183 -13.41 10.79 -7.88
CA ARG A 183 -13.69 11.28 -6.52
C ARG A 183 -15.02 10.78 -5.93
N ARG A 184 -15.89 10.14 -6.72
CA ARG A 184 -17.26 9.80 -6.28
C ARG A 184 -17.41 8.29 -6.12
N GLY A 185 -17.42 7.82 -4.88
CA GLY A 185 -17.83 6.46 -4.49
C GLY A 185 -16.76 5.36 -4.56
N PHE A 186 -15.72 5.54 -5.36
CA PHE A 186 -14.67 4.53 -5.56
C PHE A 186 -13.43 4.90 -4.73
N HIS A 187 -12.97 3.97 -3.89
CA HIS A 187 -11.73 4.04 -3.10
C HIS A 187 -11.75 5.01 -1.91
N ASP A 188 -12.49 4.61 -0.89
CA ASP A 188 -12.42 5.24 0.43
C ASP A 188 -10.99 5.16 0.99
N VAL A 189 -10.45 6.30 1.42
CA VAL A 189 -9.16 6.34 2.12
C VAL A 189 -9.27 5.77 3.53
N ARG A 190 -10.51 5.53 4.00
CA ARG A 190 -10.79 4.85 5.25
C ARG A 190 -10.39 3.39 5.19
N LEU A 191 -9.65 2.98 6.20
CA LEU A 191 -9.28 1.58 6.38
C LEU A 191 -10.51 0.76 6.76
N THR A 192 -10.82 -0.25 5.95
CA THR A 192 -12.01 -1.07 6.16
C THR A 192 -11.87 -1.97 7.41
N PRO A 193 -12.96 -2.21 8.16
CA PRO A 193 -12.91 -2.96 9.41
C PRO A 193 -12.43 -4.41 9.29
N ASN A 194 -12.57 -5.01 8.11
CA ASN A 194 -12.14 -6.38 7.82
C ASN A 194 -10.62 -6.55 7.68
N VAL A 195 -9.86 -5.46 7.64
CA VAL A 195 -8.39 -5.50 7.71
C VAL A 195 -7.96 -5.51 9.18
N HIS A 196 -7.32 -6.61 9.60
CA HIS A 196 -6.92 -6.85 10.98
C HIS A 196 -5.50 -6.37 11.31
N CYS A 197 -4.62 -6.29 10.32
CA CYS A 197 -3.30 -5.70 10.44
C CYS A 197 -2.99 -4.88 9.18
N ALA A 198 -2.73 -3.58 9.33
CA ALA A 198 -2.46 -2.64 8.25
C ALA A 198 -1.13 -1.94 8.51
N ARG A 199 -0.26 -1.91 7.50
CA ARG A 199 1.06 -1.31 7.54
C ARG A 199 1.29 -0.45 6.33
N GLN A 200 1.73 0.79 6.55
CA GLN A 200 2.02 1.72 5.49
C GLN A 200 3.38 2.37 5.70
N ALA A 201 4.31 2.14 4.79
CA ALA A 201 5.59 2.86 4.72
C ALA A 201 5.42 4.11 3.84
N LEU A 202 5.90 5.27 4.30
CA LEU A 202 5.71 6.56 3.63
C LEU A 202 7.04 7.28 3.38
N ALA A 203 7.14 7.98 2.25
CA ALA A 203 8.35 8.71 1.87
C ALA A 203 8.40 10.12 2.48
N ILE A 204 9.42 10.44 3.27
CA ILE A 204 9.62 11.79 3.84
C ILE A 204 10.06 12.80 2.77
N ASP A 205 10.97 12.41 1.87
CA ASP A 205 11.65 13.34 0.94
C ASP A 205 10.94 13.51 -0.40
N GLU A 206 9.80 12.85 -0.60
CA GLU A 206 9.06 12.95 -1.85
C GLU A 206 8.34 14.31 -1.97
N ARG A 207 8.88 15.18 -2.83
CA ARG A 207 8.46 16.58 -2.99
C ARG A 207 7.64 16.86 -4.24
N ARG A 208 7.38 15.86 -5.09
CA ARG A 208 6.50 16.02 -6.26
C ARG A 208 5.07 16.05 -5.76
N ARG A 209 4.38 17.18 -5.94
CA ARG A 209 2.97 17.37 -5.53
C ARG A 209 1.99 16.43 -6.22
N ILE A 210 2.44 15.74 -7.27
CA ILE A 210 1.66 14.71 -7.94
C ILE A 210 1.71 13.36 -7.23
N PHE A 211 2.70 13.16 -6.36
CA PHE A 211 2.84 12.01 -5.46
C PHE A 211 2.35 12.43 -4.07
N GLU A 212 1.15 13.00 -3.97
CA GLU A 212 0.54 13.32 -2.68
C GLU A 212 0.31 12.03 -1.88
N PRO A 213 0.80 11.95 -0.63
CA PRO A 213 0.65 10.75 0.18
C PRO A 213 -0.81 10.56 0.59
N CYS A 214 -1.30 9.34 0.41
CA CYS A 214 -2.62 8.94 0.83
C CYS A 214 -2.51 8.14 2.14
N LEU A 215 -2.58 8.82 3.28
CA LEU A 215 -2.65 8.17 4.59
C LEU A 215 -4.02 7.50 4.77
N TRP A 216 -4.10 6.47 5.60
CA TRP A 216 -5.36 5.89 6.04
C TRP A 216 -6.08 6.82 7.01
N GLU A 217 -7.38 6.99 6.77
CA GLU A 217 -8.30 7.36 7.84
C GLU A 217 -8.61 6.10 8.65
N VAL A 218 -8.32 6.11 9.94
CA VAL A 218 -8.55 4.94 10.82
C VAL A 218 -9.87 5.15 11.56
N PRO A 219 -10.98 4.51 11.16
CA PRO A 219 -12.25 4.63 11.87
C PRO A 219 -12.17 3.92 13.22
N VAL A 220 -12.80 4.50 14.24
CA VAL A 220 -13.12 3.78 15.49
C VAL A 220 -14.29 2.86 15.18
N VAL A 221 -14.09 1.54 15.27
CA VAL A 221 -15.14 0.56 14.97
C VAL A 221 -15.59 -0.11 16.27
N PRO A 222 -16.79 0.20 16.78
CA PRO A 222 -17.35 -0.49 17.94
C PRO A 222 -17.52 -2.00 17.66
N ASN A 223 -17.36 -2.82 18.70
CA ASN A 223 -17.69 -4.26 18.70
C ASN A 223 -16.84 -5.18 17.81
N ILE A 224 -15.75 -4.70 17.19
CA ILE A 224 -14.76 -5.58 16.55
C ILE A 224 -13.56 -5.76 17.48
N LYS A 225 -13.31 -7.01 17.88
CA LYS A 225 -12.13 -7.38 18.69
C LYS A 225 -10.96 -7.70 17.78
N TYR A 226 -10.00 -6.79 17.68
CA TYR A 226 -8.70 -7.05 17.09
C TYR A 226 -7.79 -7.77 18.09
N SER A 227 -6.71 -8.38 17.59
CA SER A 227 -5.68 -8.94 18.46
C SER A 227 -5.16 -7.84 19.39
N LYS A 228 -5.21 -8.07 20.70
CA LYS A 228 -4.62 -7.11 21.67
C LYS A 228 -3.08 -7.09 21.60
N ARG A 229 -2.48 -8.13 21.02
CA ARG A 229 -1.01 -8.28 20.94
C ARG A 229 -0.40 -7.50 19.78
N ILE A 230 -1.13 -7.39 18.66
CA ILE A 230 -0.64 -6.78 17.44
C ILE A 230 -1.46 -5.53 17.17
N GLU A 231 -0.79 -4.39 17.08
CA GLU A 231 -1.44 -3.14 16.72
C GLU A 231 -2.07 -3.24 15.32
N ARG A 232 -3.33 -2.80 15.22
CA ARG A 232 -4.07 -2.90 13.97
C ARG A 232 -3.48 -2.05 12.86
N VAL A 233 -2.98 -0.85 13.12
CA VAL A 233 -2.54 0.09 12.08
C VAL A 233 -1.20 0.71 12.46
N LYS A 234 -0.24 0.71 11.53
CA LYS A 234 0.97 1.55 11.61
C LYS A 234 1.17 2.29 10.30
N GLN A 235 1.37 3.61 10.37
CA GLN A 235 1.71 4.47 9.23
C GLN A 235 3.03 5.15 9.52
N VAL A 236 4.12 4.65 8.93
CA VAL A 236 5.48 4.97 9.34
C VAL A 236 6.18 5.77 8.25
N TRP A 237 6.72 6.93 8.62
CA TRP A 237 7.53 7.78 7.76
C TRP A 237 8.99 7.33 7.76
N PHE A 238 9.54 7.10 6.56
CA PHE A 238 10.91 6.68 6.31
C PHE A 238 11.65 7.72 5.46
N GLU A 239 12.96 7.81 5.65
CA GLU A 239 13.83 8.67 4.83
C GLU A 239 13.85 8.21 3.36
N GLY A 240 14.02 9.16 2.44
CA GLY A 240 14.06 8.93 1.01
C GLY A 240 12.78 9.34 0.26
N VAL A 241 12.88 9.28 -1.07
CA VAL A 241 11.77 9.57 -2.00
C VAL A 241 10.95 8.32 -2.31
N HIS A 242 9.91 8.45 -3.14
CA HIS A 242 8.95 7.39 -3.44
C HIS A 242 9.56 5.99 -3.72
N SER A 243 10.61 5.92 -4.55
CA SER A 243 11.29 4.65 -4.90
C SER A 243 12.37 4.23 -3.89
N ASP A 244 12.79 5.12 -2.98
CA ASP A 244 13.56 4.72 -1.80
C ASP A 244 12.69 3.97 -0.79
N ILE A 245 11.37 4.08 -0.88
CA ILE A 245 10.44 3.37 0.00
C ILE A 245 9.94 2.06 -0.63
N GLY A 246 9.51 2.10 -1.89
CA GLY A 246 8.96 0.92 -2.56
C GLY A 246 9.93 0.14 -3.44
N GLY A 247 11.19 0.59 -3.56
CA GLY A 247 12.20 -0.03 -4.42
C GLY A 247 12.17 0.47 -5.87
N GLY A 248 13.11 -0.05 -6.67
CA GLY A 248 13.29 0.29 -8.09
C GLY A 248 14.51 1.17 -8.42
N TYR A 249 15.30 1.59 -7.42
CA TYR A 249 16.63 2.16 -7.61
C TYR A 249 17.72 1.08 -7.55
N ARG A 250 18.91 1.41 -8.06
CA ARG A 250 20.08 0.53 -8.00
C ARG A 250 20.69 0.53 -6.60
N GLU A 251 20.70 1.70 -5.97
CA GLU A 251 21.02 1.97 -4.57
C GLU A 251 19.74 1.76 -3.75
N CYS A 252 19.54 0.51 -3.35
CA CYS A 252 18.31 0.01 -2.74
C CYS A 252 18.34 -0.06 -1.21
N GLY A 253 19.39 0.44 -0.54
CA GLY A 253 19.57 0.26 0.91
C GLY A 253 18.45 0.90 1.72
N LEU A 254 17.98 2.08 1.30
CA LEU A 254 16.80 2.72 1.90
C LEU A 254 15.54 1.87 1.70
N SER A 255 15.35 1.31 0.50
CA SER A 255 14.19 0.44 0.22
C SER A 255 14.31 -0.92 0.91
N ASP A 256 15.50 -1.38 1.23
CA ASP A 256 15.71 -2.63 1.98
C ASP A 256 15.35 -2.47 3.46
N ILE A 257 15.56 -1.27 4.04
CA ILE A 257 15.10 -0.95 5.41
C ILE A 257 13.58 -1.05 5.49
N THR A 258 12.86 -0.44 4.53
CA THR A 258 11.39 -0.49 4.49
C THR A 258 10.87 -1.89 4.17
N LEU A 259 11.56 -2.64 3.31
CA LEU A 259 11.25 -4.03 2.99
C LEU A 259 11.33 -4.90 4.24
N ARG A 260 12.46 -4.86 4.97
CA ARG A 260 12.66 -5.65 6.19
C ARG A 260 11.65 -5.30 7.26
N TRP A 261 11.33 -4.01 7.43
CA TRP A 261 10.24 -3.60 8.32
C TRP A 261 8.92 -4.24 7.90
N MET A 262 8.51 -4.14 6.64
CA MET A 262 7.25 -4.71 6.16
C MET A 262 7.21 -6.24 6.33
N ILE A 263 8.31 -6.93 6.05
CA ILE A 263 8.45 -8.39 6.23
C ILE A 263 8.27 -8.77 7.69
N ARG A 264 8.97 -8.12 8.62
CA ARG A 264 8.84 -8.40 10.05
C ARG A 264 7.40 -8.22 10.53
N GLU A 265 6.73 -7.13 10.11
CA GLU A 265 5.33 -6.90 10.46
C GLU A 265 4.38 -7.96 9.89
N ALA A 266 4.69 -8.52 8.71
CA ALA A 266 3.94 -9.62 8.12
C ALA A 266 4.24 -10.98 8.79
N GLU A 267 5.47 -11.18 9.27
CA GLU A 267 5.88 -12.36 10.04
C GLU A 267 5.20 -12.39 11.41
N GLU A 268 5.02 -11.24 12.07
CA GLU A 268 4.29 -11.14 13.34
C GLU A 268 2.83 -11.64 13.25
N VAL A 269 2.20 -11.51 12.07
CA VAL A 269 0.86 -12.04 11.82
C VAL A 269 0.87 -13.44 11.20
N GLY A 270 2.05 -13.99 10.95
CA GLY A 270 2.27 -15.40 10.64
C GLY A 270 2.82 -15.71 9.26
N LEU A 271 2.90 -14.75 8.32
CA LEU A 271 3.44 -15.00 6.98
C LEU A 271 4.92 -15.41 7.07
N VAL A 272 5.33 -16.45 6.36
CA VAL A 272 6.71 -16.94 6.42
C VAL A 272 7.45 -16.63 5.13
N PHE A 273 8.68 -16.15 5.24
CA PHE A 273 9.57 -15.85 4.13
C PHE A 273 10.75 -16.83 4.09
N ASP A 274 11.27 -17.06 2.89
CA ASP A 274 12.53 -17.75 2.61
C ASP A 274 13.69 -16.78 2.88
N VAL A 275 14.32 -16.97 4.04
CA VAL A 275 15.38 -16.12 4.56
C VAL A 275 16.60 -16.10 3.63
N ASP A 276 16.92 -17.23 2.99
CA ASP A 276 18.08 -17.32 2.11
C ASP A 276 17.86 -16.51 0.83
N ARG A 277 16.67 -16.60 0.23
CA ARG A 277 16.30 -15.75 -0.92
C ARG A 277 16.29 -14.27 -0.55
N LEU A 278 15.75 -13.94 0.63
CA LEU A 278 15.71 -12.55 1.10
C LEU A 278 17.13 -11.99 1.28
N ASN A 279 18.02 -12.77 1.89
CA ASN A 279 19.43 -12.42 2.07
C ASN A 279 20.15 -12.27 0.73
N HIS A 280 19.88 -13.15 -0.23
CA HIS A 280 20.45 -13.06 -1.58
C HIS A 280 20.07 -11.75 -2.27
N LEU A 281 18.77 -11.40 -2.29
CA LEU A 281 18.28 -10.16 -2.90
C LEU A 281 18.80 -8.90 -2.20
N ALA A 282 19.00 -8.95 -0.88
CA ALA A 282 19.55 -7.82 -0.12
C ALA A 282 21.08 -7.68 -0.25
N ALA A 283 21.80 -8.78 -0.47
CA ALA A 283 23.26 -8.79 -0.55
C ALA A 283 23.79 -8.02 -1.76
N GLU A 284 23.11 -8.12 -2.91
CA GLU A 284 23.46 -7.37 -4.13
C GLU A 284 23.48 -5.86 -3.92
N CYS A 285 22.65 -5.38 -2.99
CA CYS A 285 22.56 -3.98 -2.64
C CYS A 285 23.70 -3.53 -1.74
N ARG A 286 23.93 -4.29 -0.66
CA ARG A 286 24.93 -3.99 0.38
C ARG A 286 26.36 -3.93 -0.19
N ALA A 287 26.64 -4.70 -1.23
CA ALA A 287 27.94 -4.70 -1.91
C ALA A 287 28.23 -3.41 -2.71
N LYS A 288 27.26 -2.49 -2.85
CA LYS A 288 27.42 -1.25 -3.63
C LYS A 288 27.78 -0.07 -2.74
N ASP A 289 28.74 0.73 -3.20
CA ASP A 289 29.03 2.03 -2.62
C ASP A 289 27.77 2.91 -2.59
N ARG A 290 27.58 3.66 -1.49
CA ARG A 290 26.43 4.57 -1.31
C ARG A 290 25.06 3.90 -1.40
N HIS A 291 24.91 2.63 -1.01
CA HIS A 291 23.61 1.93 -1.04
C HIS A 291 22.50 2.65 -0.23
N LEU A 292 22.85 3.47 0.77
CA LEU A 292 21.92 4.33 1.50
C LEU A 292 21.75 5.75 0.90
N HIS A 293 22.03 5.93 -0.39
CA HIS A 293 21.95 7.23 -1.06
C HIS A 293 20.53 7.81 -1.04
N LEU A 294 20.39 9.05 -0.59
CA LEU A 294 19.15 9.81 -0.67
C LEU A 294 18.97 10.37 -2.08
N HIS A 295 18.00 9.84 -2.82
CA HIS A 295 17.70 10.31 -4.16
C HIS A 295 16.89 11.60 -4.14
N ASN A 296 16.99 12.39 -5.22
CA ASN A 296 16.16 13.57 -5.42
C ASN A 296 15.28 13.40 -6.66
N SER A 297 13.99 13.18 -6.44
CA SER A 297 13.00 12.99 -7.51
C SER A 297 12.48 14.32 -8.10
N LEU A 298 12.79 15.47 -7.50
CA LEU A 298 12.28 16.79 -7.89
C LEU A 298 13.12 17.42 -9.02
N SER A 299 12.97 16.87 -10.23
CA SER A 299 13.58 17.43 -11.45
C SER A 299 13.03 18.82 -11.80
N ALA A 300 13.70 19.53 -12.70
CA ALA A 300 13.26 20.84 -13.18
C ALA A 300 11.80 20.83 -13.71
N ALA A 301 11.45 19.78 -14.47
CA ALA A 301 10.08 19.59 -14.97
C ALA A 301 9.05 19.46 -13.83
N TYR A 302 9.39 18.72 -12.77
CA TYR A 302 8.50 18.59 -11.62
C TYR A 302 8.41 19.88 -10.79
N ARG A 303 9.44 20.73 -10.78
CA ARG A 303 9.35 22.06 -10.14
C ARG A 303 8.32 22.95 -10.85
N VAL A 304 8.32 22.96 -12.19
CA VAL A 304 7.31 23.67 -12.99
C VAL A 304 5.91 23.11 -12.72
N LEU A 305 5.77 21.79 -12.74
CA LEU A 305 4.47 21.14 -12.47
C LEU A 305 3.96 21.41 -11.05
N ASN A 306 4.86 21.45 -10.06
CA ASN A 306 4.51 21.82 -8.68
C ASN A 306 3.96 23.25 -8.60
N LEU A 307 4.59 24.21 -9.29
CA LEU A 307 4.12 25.60 -9.35
C LEU A 307 2.72 25.68 -9.97
N MET A 308 2.52 25.03 -11.12
CA MET A 308 1.20 24.97 -11.79
C MET A 308 0.12 24.39 -10.87
N ARG A 309 0.44 23.34 -10.11
CA ARG A 309 -0.50 22.73 -9.16
C ARG A 309 -0.76 23.57 -7.93
N ALA A 310 0.25 24.24 -7.39
CA ALA A 310 0.08 25.16 -6.27
C ALA A 310 -0.90 26.30 -6.63
N MET A 311 -0.87 26.78 -7.87
CA MET A 311 -1.83 27.78 -8.37
C MET A 311 -3.26 27.21 -8.51
N ARG A 312 -3.41 25.99 -9.05
CA ARG A 312 -4.74 25.37 -9.23
C ARG A 312 -5.38 24.87 -7.93
N HIS A 313 -4.56 24.43 -6.97
CA HIS A 313 -5.00 23.86 -5.70
C HIS A 313 -4.21 24.47 -4.53
N PRO A 314 -4.45 25.77 -4.20
CA PRO A 314 -3.67 26.48 -3.21
C PRO A 314 -3.86 25.97 -1.78
N ARG A 315 -4.94 25.21 -1.52
CA ARG A 315 -5.29 24.67 -0.21
C ARG A 315 -4.85 23.22 0.03
N ASN A 316 -3.84 22.72 -0.71
CA ASN A 316 -3.33 21.37 -0.44
C ASN A 316 -2.70 21.31 0.97
N ARG A 317 -3.35 20.59 1.89
CA ARG A 317 -2.92 20.49 3.29
C ARG A 317 -1.75 19.53 3.47
N ARG A 318 -1.45 18.66 2.51
CA ARG A 318 -0.38 17.66 2.61
C ARG A 318 0.99 18.16 2.18
N PHE A 319 1.10 19.38 1.66
CA PHE A 319 2.37 19.99 1.30
C PHE A 319 2.54 21.35 1.98
N GLN A 320 3.78 21.64 2.37
CA GLN A 320 4.25 22.98 2.73
C GLN A 320 4.43 23.83 1.45
N ARG A 321 4.75 25.12 1.60
CA ARG A 321 4.88 26.04 0.45
C ARG A 321 6.02 25.64 -0.49
N ASP A 322 7.14 25.20 0.07
CA ASP A 322 8.34 24.70 -0.62
C ASP A 322 8.25 23.24 -1.12
N SER A 323 7.03 22.69 -1.08
CA SER A 323 6.67 21.34 -1.53
C SER A 323 7.23 20.20 -0.68
N TRP A 324 7.71 20.45 0.54
CA TRP A 324 7.89 19.37 1.51
C TRP A 324 6.54 18.80 1.98
N ARG A 325 6.48 17.49 2.22
CA ARG A 325 5.26 16.86 2.76
C ARG A 325 5.03 17.30 4.21
N ARG A 326 3.77 17.52 4.57
CA ARG A 326 3.36 17.60 5.98
C ARG A 326 3.17 16.19 6.52
N LEU A 327 4.03 15.81 7.47
CA LEU A 327 4.14 14.45 7.99
C LEU A 327 2.98 14.09 8.93
N CYS A 328 2.42 15.08 9.64
CA CYS A 328 1.29 14.89 10.52
C CYS A 328 0.26 16.01 10.33
N LEU A 329 -1.02 15.65 10.29
CA LEU A 329 -2.15 16.55 10.46
C LEU A 329 -2.89 16.17 11.76
N PRO A 330 -3.62 17.09 12.42
CA PRO A 330 -4.35 16.79 13.66
C PRO A 330 -5.36 15.64 13.56
N THR A 331 -5.86 15.38 12.36
CA THR A 331 -6.80 14.30 12.03
C THR A 331 -6.13 12.95 11.84
N ASP A 332 -4.80 12.92 11.69
CA ASP A 332 -4.07 11.68 11.46
C ASP A 332 -3.97 10.87 12.74
N ARG A 333 -3.90 9.55 12.54
CA ARG A 333 -3.89 8.55 13.61
C ARG A 333 -2.89 7.45 13.26
N CYS A 334 -2.28 6.88 14.30
CA CYS A 334 -1.30 5.79 14.16
C CYS A 334 -0.12 6.16 13.23
N VAL A 335 0.27 7.43 13.24
CA VAL A 335 1.42 7.94 12.48
C VAL A 335 2.67 7.86 13.34
N ARG A 336 3.75 7.34 12.76
CA ARG A 336 5.06 7.20 13.39
C ARG A 336 6.17 7.66 12.46
N ILE A 337 7.35 7.86 13.03
CA ILE A 337 8.58 8.08 12.31
C ILE A 337 9.52 6.91 12.55
N ALA A 338 10.17 6.40 11.51
CA ALA A 338 11.11 5.29 11.64
C ALA A 338 12.35 5.71 12.44
N SER A 339 12.84 4.83 13.32
CA SER A 339 14.06 5.09 14.09
C SER A 339 15.28 5.26 13.19
N SER A 340 15.29 4.68 11.97
CA SER A 340 16.34 4.92 10.98
C SER A 340 16.47 6.37 10.52
N THR A 341 15.46 7.20 10.76
CA THR A 341 15.52 8.65 10.52
C THR A 341 16.21 9.43 11.65
N GLN A 342 16.43 8.77 12.78
CA GLN A 342 17.09 9.28 13.96
C GLN A 342 18.44 8.56 14.08
N ASP A 343 19.47 9.23 14.60
CA ASP A 343 20.72 8.61 15.06
C ASP A 343 21.81 8.16 14.06
N VAL A 344 21.69 8.31 12.74
CA VAL A 344 22.73 7.75 11.83
C VAL A 344 23.46 8.77 10.94
N ARG A 345 22.82 9.88 10.52
CA ARG A 345 23.31 10.64 9.34
C ARG A 345 23.06 12.16 9.32
N ASP A 346 22.86 12.82 10.47
CA ASP A 346 22.41 14.23 10.50
C ASP A 346 21.15 14.50 9.65
N TYR A 347 20.33 13.46 9.46
CA TYR A 347 19.14 13.51 8.62
C TYR A 347 18.05 14.34 9.31
N ALA A 348 17.94 15.60 8.91
CA ALA A 348 16.99 16.54 9.48
C ALA A 348 16.37 17.42 8.37
N PRO A 349 15.60 16.86 7.42
CA PRO A 349 14.95 17.68 6.40
C PRO A 349 13.93 18.66 7.02
N PRO A 350 13.59 19.76 6.33
CA PRO A 350 12.72 20.81 6.86
C PRO A 350 11.37 20.33 7.43
N ASN A 351 10.74 19.32 6.82
CA ASN A 351 9.48 18.76 7.32
C ASN A 351 9.62 17.93 8.59
N VAL A 352 10.73 17.21 8.77
CA VAL A 352 11.02 16.49 10.01
C VAL A 352 11.31 17.48 11.14
N ARG A 353 12.09 18.54 10.87
CA ARG A 353 12.32 19.62 11.85
C ARG A 353 11.01 20.30 12.23
N SER A 354 10.21 20.71 11.25
CA SER A 354 8.91 21.34 11.50
C SER A 354 7.99 20.47 12.36
N TRP A 355 7.93 19.16 12.13
CA TRP A 355 7.11 18.27 12.96
C TRP A 355 7.68 18.08 14.36
N ARG A 356 9.01 18.04 14.50
CA ARG A 356 9.69 17.97 15.79
C ARG A 356 9.48 19.24 16.62
N ASP A 357 9.53 20.40 15.99
CA ASP A 357 9.30 21.70 16.63
C ASP A 357 7.85 21.82 17.12
N GLU A 358 6.89 21.21 16.42
CA GLU A 358 5.49 21.09 16.85
C GLU A 358 5.31 20.17 18.09
N LEU A 359 6.34 19.40 18.46
CA LEU A 359 6.38 18.45 19.58
C LEU A 359 7.42 18.84 20.65
N ASP A 360 7.65 20.14 20.84
CA ASP A 360 8.58 20.67 21.85
C ASP A 360 10.05 20.21 21.65
N GLY A 361 10.45 19.89 20.41
CA GLY A 361 11.84 19.68 20.03
C GLY A 361 12.33 18.24 20.03
N ALA A 362 11.49 17.26 20.38
CA ALA A 362 11.82 15.83 20.30
C ALA A 362 10.61 14.98 19.88
N PHE A 363 10.85 13.81 19.29
CA PHE A 363 9.80 12.82 19.05
C PHE A 363 9.60 11.97 20.32
N PRO A 364 8.38 11.91 20.88
CA PRO A 364 8.05 10.96 21.94
C PRO A 364 8.32 9.50 21.51
N GLU A 365 8.69 8.64 22.45
CA GLU A 365 9.07 7.24 22.16
C GLU A 365 7.95 6.47 21.45
N GLU A 366 6.69 6.75 21.77
CA GLU A 366 5.51 6.13 21.15
C GLU A 366 5.31 6.49 19.67
N LEU A 367 5.90 7.60 19.22
CA LEU A 367 5.91 8.00 17.81
C LEU A 367 7.09 7.41 17.04
N ILE A 368 8.05 6.77 17.71
CA ILE A 368 9.22 6.18 17.08
C ILE A 368 8.94 4.71 16.80
N GLU A 369 8.90 4.35 15.51
CA GLU A 369 8.86 2.95 15.10
C GLU A 369 10.27 2.40 15.01
N LYS A 370 10.57 1.34 15.77
CA LYS A 370 11.88 0.69 15.73
C LYS A 370 12.11 0.01 14.38
N THR A 371 13.20 0.37 13.73
CA THR A 371 13.66 -0.22 12.48
C THR A 371 15.10 -0.69 12.63
N GLU A 372 15.40 -1.88 12.14
CA GLU A 372 16.77 -2.34 12.04
C GLU A 372 17.50 -1.53 10.96
N LEU A 373 18.66 -1.00 11.31
CA LEU A 373 19.56 -0.36 10.35
C LEU A 373 20.18 -1.42 9.44
N ALA A 374 20.44 -1.02 8.19
CA ALA A 374 20.74 -1.90 7.07
C ALA A 374 21.97 -2.78 7.26
#